data_AF-A0A2G6G1I4-F1
#
_entry.id   AF-A0A2G6G1I4-F1
#
_cell.length_a   1.000
_cell.length_b   1.000
_cell.length_c   1.000
_cell.angle_alpha   90.00
_cell.angle_beta   90.00
_cell.angle_gamma   90.00
#
_symmetry.space_group_name_H-M   'P 1'
#
loop_
_entity.id
_entity.type
_entity.pdbx_description
1 polymer ?
#
loop_
_entity_poly.entity_id
_entity_poly.type
_entity_poly.pdbx_seq_one_letter_code
_entity_poly.pdbx_strand_id
1 'polypeptide(L)' 'MQIPGFDKHIYKERHKIENLFQRLKRCRRISTRYEKTHLAFKAMVSLASIMLYIKG' A
#
# COMPACT_ATOMS: atom_id res chain seq x y z
N MET A 1 -22.07 -10.96 15.47
CA MET A 1 -22.68 -10.98 14.13
C MET A 1 -21.62 -11.41 13.13
N GLN A 2 -21.71 -12.60 12.56
CA GLN A 2 -20.70 -13.13 11.64
C GLN A 2 -21.18 -12.87 10.21
N ILE A 3 -20.41 -12.11 9.43
CA ILE A 3 -20.78 -11.73 8.07
C ILE A 3 -20.71 -13.01 7.20
N PRO A 4 -21.81 -13.45 6.56
CA PRO A 4 -21.79 -14.67 5.75
C PRO A 4 -20.76 -14.51 4.62
N GLY A 5 -19.86 -15.49 4.48
CA GLY A 5 -18.74 -15.46 3.53
C GLY A 5 -17.46 -14.77 4.04
N PHE A 6 -17.41 -14.33 5.30
CA PHE A 6 -16.20 -13.74 5.88
C PHE A 6 -15.21 -14.82 6.33
N ASP A 7 -14.20 -15.05 5.50
CA ASP A 7 -13.05 -15.85 5.87
C ASP A 7 -12.06 -15.00 6.70
N LYS A 8 -11.93 -15.34 8.00
CA LYS A 8 -11.04 -14.65 8.94
C LYS A 8 -9.57 -14.72 8.52
N HIS A 9 -9.16 -15.81 7.89
CA HIS A 9 -7.78 -16.01 7.45
C HIS A 9 -7.46 -15.06 6.28
N ILE A 10 -8.35 -15.02 5.28
CA ILE A 10 -8.22 -14.08 4.15
C ILE A 10 -8.24 -12.63 4.64
N TYR A 11 -9.14 -12.30 5.57
CA TYR A 11 -9.21 -10.95 6.13
C TYR A 11 -7.94 -10.54 6.88
N LYS A 12 -7.32 -11.48 7.62
CA LYS A 12 -6.05 -11.24 8.30
C LYS A 12 -4.90 -10.98 7.32
N GLU A 13 -4.85 -11.67 6.19
CA GLU A 13 -3.85 -11.43 5.16
C GLU A 13 -4.03 -10.05 4.49
N ARG A 14 -5.27 -9.61 4.29
CA ARG A 14 -5.56 -8.26 3.77
C ARG A 14 -5.00 -7.15 4.66
N HIS A 15 -4.99 -7.35 5.98
CA HIS A 15 -4.44 -6.37 6.91
C HIS A 15 -2.96 -6.05 6.64
N LYS A 16 -2.16 -7.04 6.20
CA LYS A 16 -0.75 -6.82 5.81
C LYS A 16 -0.65 -5.89 4.60
N ILE A 17 -1.52 -6.09 3.61
CA ILE A 17 -1.61 -5.26 2.41
C ILE A 17 -2.05 -3.84 2.76
N GLU A 18 -3.05 -3.68 3.62
CA GLU A 18 -3.54 -2.38 4.10
C GLU A 18 -2.44 -1.62 4.85
N ASN A 19 -1.68 -2.30 5.72
CA ASN A 19 -0.53 -1.71 6.41
C ASN A 19 0.57 -1.25 5.45
N LEU A 20 0.84 -2.02 4.39
CA LEU A 20 1.78 -1.62 3.33
C LEU A 20 1.29 -0.33 2.64
N PHE A 21 0.04 -0.27 2.23
CA PHE A 21 -0.52 0.93 1.61
C PHE A 21 -0.54 2.14 2.56
N GLN A 22 -0.82 1.92 3.85
CA GLN A 22 -0.73 2.98 4.85
C GLN A 22 0.69 3.55 4.97
N ARG A 23 1.71 2.69 4.92
CA ARG A 23 3.12 3.10 4.91
C ARG A 23 3.49 3.85 3.64
N LEU A 24 3.07 3.37 2.47
CA LEU A 24 3.29 4.06 1.19
C LEU A 24 2.63 5.45 1.15
N LYS A 25 1.43 5.58 1.73
CA LYS A 25 0.69 6.85 1.81
C LYS A 25 1.32 7.88 2.77
N ARG A 26 2.30 7.51 3.61
CA ARG A 26 3.09 8.51 4.37
C ARG A 26 3.83 9.45 3.44
N CYS A 27 4.20 8.99 2.25
CA CYS A 27 4.72 9.86 1.20
C CYS A 27 3.55 10.65 0.57
N ARG A 28 3.43 11.94 0.92
CA ARG A 28 2.37 12.82 0.41
C ARG A 28 2.23 12.76 -1.11
N ARG A 29 3.35 12.72 -1.86
CA ARG A 29 3.36 12.65 -3.33
C ARG A 29 2.63 11.41 -3.88
N ILE A 30 2.74 10.26 -3.19
CA ILE A 30 2.05 9.02 -3.55
C ILE A 30 0.58 9.12 -3.16
N SER A 31 0.29 9.60 -1.94
CA SER A 31 -1.08 9.71 -1.41
C SER A 31 -1.98 10.61 -2.27
N THR A 32 -1.46 11.76 -2.70
CA THR A 32 -2.21 12.72 -3.52
C THR A 32 -2.07 12.48 -5.02
N ARG A 33 -1.35 11.43 -5.44
CA ARG A 33 -1.06 11.12 -6.84
C ARG A 33 -0.54 12.35 -7.61
N TYR A 34 0.54 12.94 -7.07
CA TYR A 34 1.10 14.17 -7.62
C TYR A 34 1.70 14.01 -9.02
N GLU A 35 2.14 12.80 -9.34
CA GLU A 35 2.78 12.50 -10.61
C GLU A 35 1.76 12.47 -11.76
N LYS A 36 1.97 13.33 -12.77
CA LYS A 36 1.07 13.48 -13.93
C LYS A 36 1.05 12.25 -14.84
N THR A 37 2.17 11.53 -14.93
CA THR A 37 2.31 10.36 -15.79
C THR A 37 2.26 9.06 -14.98
N HIS A 38 1.69 8.03 -15.60
CA HIS A 38 1.61 6.70 -15.00
C HIS A 38 3.00 6.10 -14.76
N LEU A 39 3.98 6.40 -15.64
CA LEU A 39 5.37 5.96 -15.48
C LEU A 39 6.03 6.58 -14.23
N ALA A 40 5.91 7.90 -14.05
CA ALA A 40 6.48 8.58 -12.89
C ALA A 40 5.81 8.12 -11.58
N PHE A 41 4.48 7.95 -11.58
CA PHE A 41 3.78 7.40 -10.44
C PHE A 41 4.26 5.98 -10.09
N LYS A 42 4.41 5.10 -11.10
CA LYS A 42 4.93 3.74 -10.90
C LYS A 42 6.35 3.76 -10.34
N ALA A 43 7.24 4.60 -10.87
CA ALA A 43 8.61 4.74 -10.39
C ALA A 43 8.65 5.20 -8.92
N MET A 44 7.83 6.18 -8.54
CA MET A 44 7.72 6.65 -7.16
C MET A 44 7.22 5.57 -6.21
N VAL A 45 6.22 4.78 -6.62
CA VAL A 45 5.71 3.65 -5.83
C VAL A 45 6.80 2.57 -5.68
N SER A 46 7.50 2.21 -6.76
CA SER A 46 8.60 1.25 -6.71
C SER A 46 9.72 1.70 -5.77
N LEU A 47 10.13 2.96 -5.86
CA LEU A 47 11.15 3.53 -4.97
C LEU A 47 10.70 3.51 -3.50
N ALA A 48 9.45 3.91 -3.22
CA ALA A 48 8.91 3.87 -1.86
C ALA A 48 8.82 2.44 -1.31
N SER A 49 8.46 1.45 -2.13
CA SER A 49 8.47 0.04 -1.75
C SER A 49 9.90 -0.44 -1.41
N ILE A 50 10.89 -0.07 -2.22
CA ILE A 50 12.31 -0.41 -1.94
C ILE A 50 12.78 0.24 -0.64
N MET A 51 12.47 1.51 -0.41
CA MET A 51 12.82 2.20 0.83
C MET A 51 12.15 1.57 2.06
N LEU A 52 10.89 1.14 1.94
CA LEU A 52 10.19 0.43 3.01
C LEU A 52 10.80 -0.95 3.29
N TYR A 53 11.31 -1.62 2.25
CA TYR A 53 11.99 -2.91 2.40
C TYR A 53 13.34 -2.76 3.10
N ILE A 54 14.14 -1.73 2.74
CA ILE A 54 15.46 -1.51 3.36
C ILE A 54 15.35 -0.99 4.80
N LYS A 55 14.29 -0.25 5.12
CA LYS A 55 14.07 0.34 6.44
C LYS A 55 13.36 -0.59 7.44
N GLY A 56 12.85 -1.73 6.97
CA GLY A 56 12.19 -2.76 7.80
C GLY A 56 13.17 -3.85 8.20
#